data_AF-A0A1H9XHM7-F1
#
_entry.id   AF-A0A1H9XHM7-F1
#
_cell.length_a   1.000
_cell.length_b   1.000
_cell.length_c   1.000
_cell.angle_alpha   90.00
_cell.angle_beta   90.00
_cell.angle_gamma   90.00
#
_symmetry.space_group_name_H-M   'P 1'
#
loop_
_entity.id
_entity.type
_entity.pdbx_description
1 polymer ?
#
loop_
_entity_poly.entity_id
_entity_poly.type
_entity_poly.pdbx_seq_one_letter_code
_entity_poly.pdbx_strand_id
1 'polypeptide(L)'
;MQHILFSFFMILLTVLAYLLMTHLYKRYSFSLLIPILTTTTLIIVILLVFHIPYKSYMIGGQWINFLLGPSVAALAYPLYKQRHFLINNLFPILGGVLIGAILEWSLLASWLRYSG
;
A
#
# COMPACT_ATOMS: atom_id res chain seq x y z
N MET A 1 -17.84 -22.78 -10.09
CA MET A 1 -17.75 -21.71 -11.12
C MET A 1 -18.16 -20.33 -10.62
N GLN A 2 -19.09 -20.18 -9.66
CA GLN A 2 -19.52 -18.89 -9.13
C GLN A 2 -18.44 -18.10 -8.35
N HIS A 3 -17.52 -18.78 -7.65
CA HIS A 3 -16.47 -18.10 -6.87
C HIS A 3 -15.44 -17.35 -7.72
N ILE A 4 -15.11 -17.84 -8.91
CA ILE A 4 -14.09 -17.24 -9.79
C ILE A 4 -14.60 -15.90 -10.35
N LEU A 5 -15.89 -15.83 -10.70
CA LEU A 5 -16.52 -14.61 -11.21
C LEU A 5 -16.52 -13.48 -10.16
N PHE A 6 -16.76 -13.84 -8.89
CA PHE A 6 -16.72 -12.90 -7.77
C PHE A 6 -15.29 -12.38 -7.52
N SER A 7 -14.27 -13.24 -7.61
CA SER A 7 -12.86 -12.84 -7.52
C SER A 7 -12.47 -11.86 -8.62
N PHE A 8 -12.86 -12.14 -9.87
CA PHE A 8 -12.61 -11.24 -11.00
C PHE A 8 -13.29 -9.90 -10.82
N PHE A 9 -14.54 -9.87 -10.34
CA PHE A 9 -15.25 -8.62 -10.08
C PHE A 9 -14.59 -7.79 -8.97
N MET A 10 -14.11 -8.43 -7.90
CA MET A 10 -13.39 -7.75 -6.81
C MET A 10 -12.04 -7.18 -7.27
N ILE A 11 -11.30 -7.92 -8.10
CA ILE A 11 -10.04 -7.43 -8.69
C ILE A 11 -10.33 -6.25 -9.62
N LEU A 12 -11.33 -6.38 -10.50
CA LEU A 12 -11.74 -5.32 -11.42
C LEU A 12 -12.16 -4.06 -10.67
N LEU A 13 -12.93 -4.20 -9.59
CA LEU A 13 -13.33 -3.11 -8.72
C LEU A 13 -12.13 -2.42 -8.08
N THR A 14 -11.16 -3.19 -7.58
CA THR A 14 -9.92 -2.65 -6.97
C THR A 14 -9.07 -1.90 -8.01
N VAL A 15 -8.93 -2.45 -9.22
CA VAL A 15 -8.18 -1.83 -10.31
C VAL A 15 -8.89 -0.56 -10.81
N LEU A 16 -10.21 -0.59 -10.98
CA LEU A 16 -11.00 0.59 -11.36
C LEU A 16 -10.94 1.67 -10.30
N ALA A 17 -11.07 1.32 -9.02
CA ALA A 17 -10.93 2.26 -7.91
C ALA A 17 -9.52 2.88 -7.87
N TYR A 18 -8.48 2.07 -8.07
CA TYR A 18 -7.09 2.56 -8.16
C TYR A 18 -6.89 3.51 -9.34
N LEU A 19 -7.40 3.17 -10.53
CA LEU A 19 -7.27 4.00 -11.72
C LEU A 19 -8.04 5.33 -11.59
N LEU A 20 -9.28 5.28 -11.09
CA LEU A 20 -10.08 6.48 -10.81
C LEU A 20 -9.38 7.38 -9.80
N MET A 21 -8.81 6.82 -8.74
CA MET A 21 -8.07 7.60 -7.75
C MET A 21 -6.73 8.11 -8.26
N THR A 22 -6.02 7.36 -9.09
CA THR A 22 -4.77 7.82 -9.70
C THR A 22 -5.06 9.00 -10.65
N HIS A 23 -6.19 8.96 -11.35
CA HIS A 23 -6.64 10.06 -12.19
C HIS A 23 -7.05 11.29 -11.38
N LEU A 24 -7.75 11.08 -10.25
CA LEU A 24 -8.12 12.14 -9.32
C LEU A 24 -6.89 12.76 -8.63
N TYR A 25 -5.90 11.93 -8.26
CA TYR A 25 -4.64 12.37 -7.68
C TYR A 25 -3.80 13.19 -8.67
N LYS A 26 -3.77 12.80 -9.95
CA LYS A 26 -3.15 13.63 -11.00
C LYS A 26 -3.78 15.01 -11.13
N ARG A 27 -5.06 15.16 -10.79
CA ARG A 27 -5.79 16.44 -10.86
C ARG A 27 -5.63 17.31 -9.62
N TYR A 28 -5.36 16.72 -8.46
CA TYR A 28 -5.06 17.42 -7.21
C TYR A 28 -3.63 17.12 -6.77
N SER A 29 -2.68 17.91 -7.29
CA SER A 29 -1.23 17.79 -7.04
C SER A 29 -0.84 18.20 -5.60
N PHE A 30 -1.39 17.53 -4.59
CA PHE A 30 -1.00 17.71 -3.20
C PHE A 30 0.07 16.68 -2.81
N SER A 31 1.20 17.15 -2.27
CA SER A 31 2.38 16.35 -1.90
C SER A 31 2.14 15.29 -0.81
N LEU A 32 0.94 15.23 -0.21
CA LEU A 32 0.54 14.24 0.79
C LEU A 32 -0.27 13.07 0.21
N LEU A 33 -0.77 13.14 -1.03
CA LEU A 33 -1.54 12.07 -1.64
C LEU A 33 -0.62 11.03 -2.29
N ILE A 34 0.26 10.38 -1.52
CA ILE A 34 1.01 9.23 -2.04
C ILE A 34 -0.05 8.22 -2.58
N PRO A 35 -0.03 7.87 -3.89
CA PRO A 35 -1.11 7.10 -4.52
C PRO A 35 -1.47 5.83 -3.77
N ILE A 36 -0.45 5.18 -3.20
CA ILE A 36 -0.57 3.97 -2.41
C ILE A 36 -1.37 4.23 -1.14
N LEU A 37 -1.03 5.26 -0.35
CA LEU A 37 -1.73 5.60 0.87
C LEU A 37 -3.19 5.98 0.59
N THR A 38 -3.42 6.85 -0.39
CA THR A 38 -4.77 7.30 -0.76
C THR A 38 -5.66 6.19 -1.29
N THR A 39 -5.09 5.27 -2.07
CA THR A 39 -5.85 4.11 -2.56
C THR A 39 -6.22 3.20 -1.40
N THR A 40 -5.26 2.86 -0.53
CA THR A 40 -5.52 2.00 0.62
C THR A 40 -6.58 2.61 1.54
N THR A 41 -6.50 3.91 1.83
CA THR A 41 -7.53 4.61 2.61
C THR A 41 -8.90 4.53 1.96
N LEU A 42 -9.01 4.76 0.64
CA LEU A 42 -10.28 4.63 -0.06
C LEU A 42 -10.84 3.21 0.00
N ILE A 43 -10.01 2.20 -0.26
CA ILE A 43 -10.43 0.79 -0.22
C ILE A 43 -10.97 0.45 1.18
N ILE A 44 -10.31 0.92 2.24
CA ILE A 44 -10.79 0.75 3.63
C ILE A 44 -12.16 1.40 3.80
N VAL A 45 -12.35 2.64 3.33
CA VAL A 45 -13.65 3.34 3.41
C VAL A 45 -14.75 2.57 2.65
N ILE A 46 -14.45 2.08 1.45
CA ILE A 46 -15.40 1.29 0.65
C ILE A 46 -15.75 -0.01 1.36
N LEU A 47 -14.77 -0.74 1.89
CA LEU A 47 -15.01 -2.00 2.62
C LEU A 47 -15.87 -1.78 3.87
N LEU A 48 -15.66 -0.66 4.59
CA LEU A 48 -16.45 -0.30 5.76
C LEU A 48 -17.89 0.08 5.39
N VAL A 49 -18.09 0.91 4.37
CA VAL A 49 -19.44 1.33 3.93
C VAL A 49 -20.25 0.12 3.46
N PHE A 50 -19.65 -0.76 2.68
CA PHE A 50 -20.31 -1.94 2.12
C PHE A 50 -20.30 -3.17 3.05
N HIS A 51 -19.74 -3.06 4.26
CA HIS A 51 -19.63 -4.15 5.25
C HIS A 51 -19.05 -5.45 4.66
N ILE A 52 -18.09 -5.33 3.75
CA ILE A 52 -17.50 -6.50 3.08
C ILE A 52 -16.42 -7.08 3.99
N PRO A 53 -16.49 -8.37 4.36
CA PRO A 53 -15.44 -8.98 5.16
C PRO A 53 -14.12 -8.98 4.41
N TYR A 54 -13.04 -8.60 5.10
CA TYR A 54 -11.68 -8.57 4.55
C TYR A 54 -11.27 -9.89 3.87
N LYS A 55 -11.77 -11.02 4.38
CA LYS A 55 -11.55 -12.34 3.80
C LYS A 55 -12.07 -12.44 2.35
N SER A 56 -13.21 -11.81 2.03
CA SER A 56 -13.74 -11.76 0.66
C SER A 56 -12.95 -10.85 -0.25
N TYR A 57 -12.45 -9.71 0.25
CA TYR A 57 -11.53 -8.84 -0.48
C TYR A 57 -10.22 -9.56 -0.82
N MET A 58 -9.68 -10.32 0.15
CA MET A 58 -8.41 -11.04 0.01
C MET A 58 -8.46 -12.12 -1.09
N ILE A 59 -9.63 -12.66 -1.42
CA ILE A 59 -9.78 -13.61 -2.54
C ILE A 59 -9.32 -12.97 -3.86
N GLY A 60 -9.63 -11.68 -4.08
CA GLY A 60 -9.12 -10.92 -5.22
C GLY A 60 -7.71 -10.39 -4.98
N GLY A 61 -7.44 -9.87 -3.78
CA GLY A 61 -6.16 -9.30 -3.38
C GLY A 61 -4.98 -10.27 -3.40
N GLN A 62 -5.22 -11.58 -3.35
CA GLN A 62 -4.17 -12.61 -3.43
C GLN A 62 -3.30 -12.51 -4.67
N TRP A 63 -3.88 -12.17 -5.83
CA TRP A 63 -3.12 -11.99 -7.08
C TRP A 63 -2.15 -10.81 -6.98
N ILE A 64 -2.62 -9.70 -6.41
CA ILE A 64 -1.79 -8.52 -6.17
C ILE A 64 -0.69 -8.86 -5.16
N ASN A 65 -1.03 -9.55 -4.06
CA ASN A 65 -0.06 -9.99 -3.06
C ASN A 65 1.02 -10.91 -3.64
N PHE A 66 0.65 -11.82 -4.55
CA PHE A 66 1.61 -12.67 -5.26
C PHE A 66 2.57 -11.84 -6.12
N LEU A 67 2.05 -10.83 -6.82
CA LEU A 67 2.84 -9.92 -7.66
C LEU A 67 3.69 -8.93 -6.86
N LEU A 68 3.42 -8.71 -5.57
CA LEU A 68 4.27 -7.88 -4.71
C LEU A 68 5.68 -8.50 -4.58
N GLY A 69 5.79 -9.82 -4.51
CA GLY A 69 7.09 -10.52 -4.48
C GLY A 69 8.04 -10.13 -5.62
N PRO A 70 7.68 -10.38 -6.89
CA PRO A 70 8.51 -9.99 -8.03
C PRO A 70 8.64 -8.47 -8.18
N SER A 71 7.66 -7.69 -7.73
CA SER A 71 7.75 -6.22 -7.75
C SER A 71 8.83 -5.70 -6.78
N VAL A 72 8.91 -6.26 -5.57
CA VAL A 72 9.97 -5.91 -4.59
C VAL A 72 11.34 -6.38 -5.09
N ALA A 73 11.42 -7.57 -5.70
CA ALA A 73 12.65 -8.04 -6.32
C ALA A 73 13.09 -7.15 -7.51
N ALA A 74 12.15 -6.69 -8.33
CA ALA A 74 12.42 -5.76 -9.42
C ALA A 74 12.89 -4.40 -8.91
N LEU A 75 12.39 -3.94 -7.76
CA LEU A 75 12.84 -2.74 -7.07
C LEU A 75 14.25 -2.91 -6.45
N ALA A 76 14.64 -4.12 -6.07
CA ALA A 76 16.00 -4.38 -5.59
C ALA A 76 17.07 -4.16 -6.68
N TYR A 77 16.73 -4.35 -7.97
CA TYR A 77 17.66 -4.15 -9.08
C TYR A 77 18.22 -2.71 -9.20
N PRO A 78 17.40 -1.63 -9.26
CA PRO A 78 17.90 -0.27 -9.27
C PRO A 78 18.67 0.09 -7.99
N LEU A 79 18.25 -0.41 -6.83
CA LEU A 79 19.02 -0.25 -5.57
C LEU A 79 20.41 -0.90 -5.67
N TYR A 80 20.51 -2.09 -6.25
CA TYR A 80 21.79 -2.76 -6.46
C TYR A 80 22.69 -1.98 -7.43
N LYS A 81 22.11 -1.39 -8.48
CA LYS A 81 22.85 -0.53 -9.43
C LYS A 81 23.39 0.73 -8.76
N GLN A 82 22.65 1.28 -7.79
CA GLN A 82 23.05 2.45 -7.00
C GLN A 82 23.67 2.10 -5.64
N ARG A 83 24.12 0.84 -5.44
CA ARG A 83 24.64 0.37 -4.14
C ARG A 83 25.79 1.21 -3.61
N HIS A 84 26.64 1.75 -4.48
CA HIS A 84 27.76 2.60 -4.06
C HIS A 84 27.29 3.89 -3.40
N PHE A 85 26.24 4.52 -3.94
CA PHE A 85 25.60 5.67 -3.31
C PHE A 85 24.92 5.30 -1.99
N LEU A 86 24.29 4.12 -1.95
CA LEU A 86 23.60 3.60 -0.78
C LEU A 86 24.56 3.34 0.39
N ILE A 87 25.70 2.69 0.11
CA ILE A 87 26.72 2.36 1.11
C ILE A 87 27.41 3.63 1.63
N ASN A 88 27.69 4.60 0.75
CA ASN A 88 28.24 5.89 1.18
C ASN A 88 27.31 6.67 2.12
N ASN A 89 26.00 6.45 2.02
CA ASN A 89 24.97 7.11 2.85
C ASN A 89 24.27 6.14 3.82
N LEU A 90 24.89 5.01 4.14
CA LEU A 90 24.25 3.96 4.94
C LEU A 90 23.88 4.46 6.35
N PHE A 91 24.74 5.26 6.97
CA PHE A 91 24.49 5.84 8.29
C PHE A 91 23.23 6.75 8.32
N PRO A 92 23.09 7.77 7.44
CA PRO A 92 21.86 8.54 7.33
C PRO A 92 20.62 7.69 7.02
N ILE A 93 20.74 6.69 6.14
CA ILE A 93 19.61 5.82 5.76
C ILE A 93 19.15 4.99 6.96
N LEU A 94 20.07 4.33 7.66
CA LEU A 94 19.75 3.54 8.85
C LEU A 94 19.16 4.42 9.95
N GLY A 95 19.73 5.60 10.19
CA GLY A 95 19.17 6.56 11.15
C GLY A 95 17.74 6.96 10.79
N GLY A 96 17.49 7.31 9.53
CA GLY A 96 16.16 7.66 9.04
C GLY A 96 15.15 6.51 9.16
N VAL A 97 15.55 5.29 8.81
CA VAL A 97 14.69 4.10 8.93
C VAL A 97 14.38 3.77 10.39
N LEU A 98 15.36 3.84 11.29
CA LEU A 98 15.15 3.57 12.72
C LEU A 98 14.23 4.60 13.36
N ILE A 99 14.47 5.89 13.10
CA ILE A 99 13.63 6.98 13.61
C ILE A 99 12.21 6.83 13.04
N GLY A 100 12.07 6.56 11.74
CA GLY A 100 10.79 6.30 11.10
C GLY A 100 10.03 5.14 11.75
N ALA A 101 10.69 4.00 11.96
CA ALA A 101 10.08 2.82 12.59
C ALA A 101 9.62 3.10 14.04
N ILE A 102 10.41 3.84 14.82
CA ILE A 102 10.05 4.24 16.18
C ILE A 102 8.84 5.18 16.17
N LEU A 103 8.81 6.13 15.24
CA LEU A 103 7.70 7.06 15.08
C LEU A 103 6.42 6.33 14.66
N GLU A 104 6.48 5.43 13.69
CA GLU A 104 5.34 4.60 13.26
C GLU A 104 4.78 3.78 14.43
N TRP A 105 5.66 3.10 15.18
CA TRP A 105 5.25 2.32 16.35
C TRP A 105 4.58 3.20 17.42
N SER A 106 5.17 4.37 17.71
CA SER A 106 4.64 5.31 18.70
C SER A 106 3.27 5.85 18.31
N LEU A 107 3.09 6.23 17.04
CA LEU A 107 1.82 6.69 16.50
C LEU A 107 0.74 5.60 16.61
N LEU A 108 1.07 4.36 16.23
CA LEU A 108 0.15 3.24 16.32
C LEU A 108 -0.23 2.91 17.77
N ALA A 109 0.74 2.94 18.69
CA ALA A 109 0.49 2.78 20.12
C ALA A 109 -0.39 3.90 20.70
N SER A 110 -0.21 5.14 20.25
CA SER A 110 -1.04 6.27 20.67
C SER A 110 -2.49 6.15 20.18
N TRP A 111 -2.69 5.65 18.96
CA TRP A 111 -4.01 5.43 18.37
C TRP A 111 -4.78 4.33 19.12
N LEU A 112 -4.10 3.20 19.40
CA LEU A 112 -4.67 2.10 20.19
C LEU A 112 -5.10 2.53 21.60
N ARG A 113 -4.38 3.47 22.22
CA ARG A 113 -4.72 4.03 23.53
C ARG A 113 -5.92 4.99 23.49
N TYR A 114 -6.18 5.64 22.36
CA TYR A 114 -7.34 6.53 22.17
C TYR A 114 -8.59 5.79 21.66
N SER A 115 -8.43 4.59 21.07
CA SER A 115 -9.52 3.78 20.54
C SER A 115 -10.12 2.77 21.53
N GLY A 116 -9.62 2.73 22.77
CA GLY A 116 -10.15 1.89 23.86
C GLY A 116 -10.81 2.75 24.93
#